data_AF-A0A2T4V6H8-F1
#
_entry.id   AF-A0A2T4V6H8-F1
#
_cell.length_a   1.000
_cell.length_b   1.000
_cell.length_c   1.000
_cell.angle_alpha   90.00
_cell.angle_beta   90.00
_cell.angle_gamma   90.00
#
_symmetry.space_group_name_H-M   'P 1'
#
loop_
_entity.id
_entity.type
_entity.pdbx_description
1 polymer ?
#
loop_
_entity_poly.entity_id
_entity_poly.type
_entity_poly.pdbx_seq_one_letter_code
_entity_poly.pdbx_strand_id
1 'polypeptide(L)'
;MNFLQNRQVGLVAVLLLVSTTAAAQVTFDCQTTQEKMPATGLVANPKAVATVPLDKQRQGYVRVGGGCEVSRIGFDSVHAAVMVQNSPDGEYGWRCKGADPALISNPAWAKASVMYCRASDPAVSSLRLQCTTLSKKVGPSRNPSAEVTLTKALFDDGYTVVSGGCDSSHFLNGSTHAENVVISRPSSSGQGWFCQAADPPNHGQDATVEASLVACRVAIDPAQAATLNPKPALRCTVSQGPMASGVSYPKSIFQAPAQVLGGGCALSYAGNGSAHAEFMVQQGPQNGSWACLAADPPLIPNPGSAQASAVSCSITTAPAPPPPATAQKNPVLIIGGTLASEIVYWLLEARLVADGYRVEFFELPGGGLGDMRESARQLKYKIADMLLRTGAEKINLIGHSQGGIIARTYIHDFGTSTVESLISLGAPHQGAIQRTDPLSALIGAILFQCYVDPSLPSSPMCTQMKPDSPLIQEINQRDPADPIFYTNINSTNDVFTDPNSNGKMSNCDRTSAAGELLQCNVTVQDFCPNNLVEHAGLASNGAVYSGIRQALAHKKIALNCLEL
;
A
#
# COMPACT_ATOMS: atom_id res chain seq x y z
N MET A 1 -32.97 -69.77 41.55
CA MET A 1 -32.17 -69.21 42.65
C MET A 1 -31.64 -67.87 42.20
N ASN A 2 -32.11 -66.81 42.88
CA ASN A 2 -31.45 -65.54 43.21
C ASN A 2 -30.80 -64.69 42.10
N PHE A 3 -30.85 -63.35 42.11
CA PHE A 3 -31.64 -62.28 42.74
C PHE A 3 -30.91 -60.98 42.31
N LEU A 4 -31.60 -59.83 42.44
CA LEU A 4 -31.11 -58.44 42.46
C LEU A 4 -31.13 -57.68 41.12
N GLN A 5 -31.56 -56.42 41.02
CA GLN A 5 -32.49 -55.58 41.79
C GLN A 5 -32.56 -54.23 41.06
N ASN A 6 -33.76 -53.64 41.05
CA ASN A 6 -34.10 -52.22 40.84
C ASN A 6 -32.97 -51.18 40.93
N ARG A 7 -33.03 -50.19 40.02
CA ARG A 7 -33.23 -48.78 40.41
C ARG A 7 -33.78 -47.93 39.25
N GLN A 8 -35.01 -47.46 39.44
CA GLN A 8 -35.58 -46.31 38.76
C GLN A 8 -34.81 -45.04 39.16
N VAL A 9 -34.54 -44.17 38.18
CA VAL A 9 -34.49 -42.71 38.38
C VAL A 9 -35.18 -42.10 37.17
N GLY A 10 -36.32 -41.47 37.41
CA GLY A 10 -37.06 -40.73 36.38
C GLY A 10 -36.34 -39.44 36.01
N LEU A 11 -36.32 -39.14 34.71
CA LEU A 11 -36.08 -37.78 34.23
C LEU A 11 -37.36 -37.32 33.52
N VAL A 12 -38.07 -36.41 34.18
CA VAL A 12 -39.17 -35.65 33.59
C VAL A 12 -38.56 -34.76 32.50
N ALA A 13 -38.81 -35.09 31.24
CA ALA A 13 -38.49 -34.21 30.12
C ALA A 13 -39.49 -33.06 30.11
N VAL A 14 -39.08 -31.91 30.65
CA VAL A 14 -39.80 -30.65 30.48
C VAL A 14 -39.64 -30.23 29.01
N LEU A 15 -40.73 -30.36 28.24
CA LEU A 15 -40.86 -29.75 26.92
C LEU A 15 -40.84 -28.22 27.08
N LEU A 16 -39.65 -27.62 26.94
CA LEU A 16 -39.53 -26.19 26.68
C LEU A 16 -39.91 -25.95 25.21
N LEU A 17 -41.16 -25.51 24.99
CA LEU A 17 -41.59 -24.86 23.76
C LEU A 17 -40.80 -23.55 23.60
N VAL A 18 -39.59 -23.65 23.03
CA VAL A 18 -38.90 -22.48 22.50
C VAL A 18 -39.63 -22.11 21.22
N SER A 19 -40.50 -21.10 21.29
CA SER A 19 -40.98 -20.41 20.10
C SER A 19 -39.78 -19.81 19.38
N THR A 20 -39.29 -20.52 18.36
CA THR A 20 -38.40 -19.96 17.35
C THR A 20 -39.18 -18.86 16.64
N THR A 21 -38.97 -17.61 17.06
CA THR A 21 -39.28 -16.49 16.19
C THR A 21 -38.50 -16.72 14.91
N ALA A 22 -39.21 -16.96 13.82
CA ALA A 22 -38.61 -17.05 12.49
C ALA A 22 -37.80 -15.77 12.29
N ALA A 23 -36.48 -15.88 12.38
CA ALA A 23 -35.58 -14.78 12.08
C ALA A 23 -35.92 -14.34 10.65
N ALA A 24 -36.33 -13.09 10.49
CA ALA A 24 -36.52 -12.49 9.18
C ALA A 24 -35.22 -12.71 8.38
N GLN A 25 -35.25 -13.61 7.41
CA GLN A 25 -34.09 -13.91 6.59
C GLN A 25 -33.95 -12.77 5.59
N VAL A 26 -33.19 -11.75 5.96
CA VAL A 26 -32.75 -10.73 5.01
C VAL A 26 -32.01 -11.44 3.89
N THR A 27 -32.50 -11.24 2.68
CA THR A 27 -31.94 -11.84 1.45
C THR A 27 -30.98 -10.85 0.80
N PHE A 28 -29.83 -11.37 0.37
CA PHE A 28 -28.84 -10.65 -0.41
C PHE A 28 -28.63 -11.41 -1.71
N ASP A 29 -29.34 -11.00 -2.76
CA ASP A 29 -29.32 -11.67 -4.06
C ASP A 29 -28.43 -10.90 -5.03
N CYS A 30 -27.42 -11.56 -5.58
CA CYS A 30 -26.48 -10.96 -6.51
C CYS A 30 -26.37 -11.81 -7.78
N GLN A 31 -26.35 -11.12 -8.91
CA GLN A 31 -26.28 -11.70 -10.26
C GLN A 31 -25.18 -10.99 -11.07
N THR A 32 -24.70 -11.66 -12.11
CA THR A 32 -23.68 -11.12 -13.00
C THR A 32 -24.16 -11.20 -14.45
N THR A 33 -24.01 -10.09 -15.17
CA THR A 33 -24.15 -10.06 -16.63
C THR A 33 -22.78 -9.84 -17.26
N GLN A 34 -22.52 -10.48 -18.39
CA GLN A 34 -21.28 -10.31 -19.14
C GLN A 34 -21.59 -9.83 -20.54
N GLU A 35 -20.77 -8.90 -21.02
CA GLU A 35 -20.82 -8.42 -22.39
C GLU A 35 -19.45 -8.63 -23.02
N LYS A 36 -19.41 -9.39 -24.11
CA LYS A 36 -18.19 -9.69 -24.85
C LYS A 36 -18.27 -9.01 -26.20
N MET A 37 -17.34 -8.09 -26.45
CA MET A 37 -17.19 -7.48 -27.76
C MET A 37 -16.24 -8.35 -28.59
N PRO A 38 -16.70 -8.92 -29.72
CA PRO A 38 -15.87 -9.79 -30.54
C PRO A 38 -14.73 -9.00 -31.20
N ALA A 39 -13.64 -9.68 -31.52
CA ALA A 39 -12.53 -9.15 -32.32
C ALA A 39 -12.97 -9.01 -33.79
N THR A 40 -13.96 -8.15 -34.09
CA THR A 40 -14.39 -7.89 -35.47
C THR A 40 -13.51 -6.83 -36.10
N GLY A 41 -12.52 -7.25 -36.89
CA GLY A 41 -11.61 -6.37 -37.63
C GLY A 41 -10.32 -6.01 -36.88
N LEU A 42 -9.37 -5.36 -37.59
CA LEU A 42 -8.10 -4.81 -37.08
C LEU A 42 -8.32 -3.61 -36.13
N VAL A 43 -9.23 -3.73 -35.16
CA VAL A 43 -9.57 -2.63 -34.26
C VAL A 43 -8.59 -2.62 -33.10
N ALA A 44 -7.72 -1.63 -33.08
CA ALA A 44 -6.85 -1.37 -31.94
C ALA A 44 -7.68 -0.98 -30.70
N ASN A 45 -7.28 -1.41 -29.50
CA ASN A 45 -7.90 -1.06 -28.20
C ASN A 45 -9.36 -1.57 -28.03
N PRO A 46 -9.62 -2.88 -27.81
CA PRO A 46 -10.97 -3.40 -27.67
C PRO A 46 -11.67 -2.81 -26.44
N LYS A 47 -12.95 -2.44 -26.58
CA LYS A 47 -13.76 -1.89 -25.48
C LYS A 47 -15.03 -2.71 -25.33
N ALA A 48 -15.33 -3.13 -24.11
CA ALA A 48 -16.58 -3.77 -23.74
C ALA A 48 -17.20 -3.04 -22.55
N VAL A 49 -18.53 -2.92 -22.55
CA VAL A 49 -19.29 -2.35 -21.45
C VAL A 49 -20.34 -3.38 -21.08
N ALA A 50 -20.46 -3.72 -19.79
CA ALA A 50 -21.56 -4.52 -19.30
C ALA A 50 -22.42 -3.65 -18.39
N THR A 51 -23.74 -3.68 -18.60
CA THR A 51 -24.68 -2.83 -17.86
C THR A 51 -25.76 -3.67 -17.17
N VAL A 52 -26.21 -3.23 -15.99
CA VAL A 52 -27.30 -3.89 -15.27
C VAL A 52 -28.57 -3.87 -16.15
N PRO A 53 -29.21 -5.02 -16.45
CA PRO A 53 -30.40 -5.05 -17.31
C PRO A 53 -31.53 -4.17 -16.77
N LEU A 54 -32.27 -3.48 -17.65
CA LEU A 54 -33.32 -2.52 -17.26
C LEU A 54 -34.44 -3.16 -16.44
N ASP A 55 -34.82 -4.41 -16.73
CA ASP A 55 -35.80 -5.17 -15.95
C ASP A 55 -35.31 -5.42 -14.51
N LYS A 56 -34.00 -5.67 -14.34
CA LYS A 56 -33.36 -5.84 -13.03
C LYS A 56 -33.25 -4.52 -12.28
N GLN A 57 -32.93 -3.42 -12.96
CA GLN A 57 -32.97 -2.08 -12.35
C GLN A 57 -34.37 -1.76 -11.80
N ARG A 58 -35.43 -2.05 -12.56
CA ARG A 58 -36.84 -1.89 -12.11
C ARG A 58 -37.21 -2.79 -10.93
N GLN A 59 -36.53 -3.93 -10.78
CA GLN A 59 -36.68 -4.82 -9.63
C GLN A 59 -35.87 -4.37 -8.40
N GLY A 60 -35.15 -3.25 -8.47
CA GLY A 60 -34.35 -2.71 -7.36
C GLY A 60 -32.94 -3.28 -7.24
N TYR A 61 -32.41 -3.91 -8.28
CA TYR A 61 -30.99 -4.27 -8.33
C TYR A 61 -30.14 -3.05 -8.64
N VAL A 62 -29.01 -2.93 -7.93
CA VAL A 62 -28.02 -1.87 -8.11
C VAL A 62 -26.66 -2.47 -8.41
N ARG A 63 -25.85 -1.77 -9.21
CA ARG A 63 -24.47 -2.16 -9.50
C ARG A 63 -23.64 -2.13 -8.22
N VAL A 64 -22.95 -3.23 -7.92
CA VAL A 64 -22.03 -3.32 -6.77
C VAL A 64 -20.58 -3.53 -7.19
N GLY A 65 -20.32 -3.90 -8.45
CA GLY A 65 -18.97 -4.10 -8.94
C GLY A 65 -18.95 -4.68 -10.34
N GLY A 66 -17.78 -5.19 -10.75
CA GLY A 66 -17.59 -5.80 -12.05
C GLY A 66 -16.20 -6.38 -12.22
N GLY A 67 -15.89 -6.79 -13.44
CA GLY A 67 -14.63 -7.44 -13.80
C GLY A 67 -14.30 -7.20 -15.27
N CYS A 68 -13.06 -7.46 -15.65
CA CYS A 68 -12.54 -7.17 -16.97
C CYS A 68 -11.60 -8.29 -17.44
N GLU A 69 -11.97 -8.90 -18.57
CA GLU A 69 -11.21 -9.95 -19.21
C GLU A 69 -10.89 -9.52 -20.64
N VAL A 70 -9.61 -9.57 -21.03
CA VAL A 70 -9.16 -9.21 -22.38
C VAL A 70 -8.43 -10.39 -22.99
N SER A 71 -8.60 -10.59 -24.29
CA SER A 71 -8.08 -11.74 -25.00
C SER A 71 -6.57 -11.71 -25.25
N ARG A 72 -6.02 -12.90 -25.40
CA ARG A 72 -4.69 -13.18 -25.92
C ARG A 72 -4.83 -13.95 -27.24
N ILE A 73 -4.60 -13.32 -28.39
CA ILE A 73 -4.45 -14.02 -29.67
C ILE A 73 -2.96 -13.97 -30.06
N GLY A 74 -2.32 -15.13 -30.21
CA GLY A 74 -0.89 -15.26 -30.54
C GLY A 74 0.04 -15.49 -29.34
N PHE A 75 1.29 -15.85 -29.63
CA PHE A 75 2.36 -16.02 -28.62
C PHE A 75 2.78 -14.66 -28.00
N ASP A 76 2.53 -13.56 -28.71
CA ASP A 76 2.92 -12.19 -28.34
C ASP A 76 1.69 -11.28 -28.21
N SER A 77 1.08 -11.22 -27.03
CA SER A 77 0.08 -10.18 -26.75
C SER A 77 0.76 -9.03 -26.02
N VAL A 78 0.53 -7.79 -26.47
CA VAL A 78 1.11 -6.54 -25.95
C VAL A 78 0.04 -5.56 -25.38
N HIS A 79 -1.14 -6.04 -24.99
CA HIS A 79 -2.24 -5.19 -24.54
C HIS A 79 -2.24 -4.97 -23.02
N ALA A 80 -2.44 -3.73 -22.58
CA ALA A 80 -2.85 -3.43 -21.20
C ALA A 80 -4.34 -3.72 -21.02
N ALA A 81 -4.75 -4.34 -19.91
CA ALA A 81 -6.16 -4.36 -19.52
C ALA A 81 -6.42 -3.23 -18.52
N VAL A 82 -7.31 -2.30 -18.88
CA VAL A 82 -7.69 -1.16 -18.03
C VAL A 82 -9.18 -1.23 -17.68
N MET A 83 -9.48 -1.01 -16.41
CA MET A 83 -10.81 -1.17 -15.83
C MET A 83 -11.45 0.16 -15.50
N VAL A 84 -12.44 0.55 -16.27
CA VAL A 84 -13.11 1.82 -16.04
C VAL A 84 -14.47 1.59 -15.42
N GLN A 85 -14.57 1.92 -14.14
CA GLN A 85 -15.83 1.91 -13.41
C GLN A 85 -16.82 2.96 -13.96
N ASN A 86 -16.33 4.06 -14.54
CA ASN A 86 -17.13 5.11 -15.17
C ASN A 86 -17.40 4.77 -16.64
N SER A 87 -18.35 3.85 -16.86
CA SER A 87 -18.92 3.57 -18.18
C SER A 87 -19.64 4.81 -18.74
N PRO A 88 -19.72 5.00 -20.07
CA PRO A 88 -20.62 5.99 -20.69
C PRO A 88 -22.08 5.91 -20.20
N ASP A 89 -22.52 4.74 -19.75
CA ASP A 89 -23.87 4.47 -19.23
C ASP A 89 -24.08 4.93 -17.76
N GLY A 90 -23.13 5.67 -17.19
CA GLY A 90 -23.22 6.20 -15.82
C GLY A 90 -23.09 5.14 -14.73
N GLU A 91 -23.89 5.26 -13.66
CA GLU A 91 -23.78 4.46 -12.42
C GLU A 91 -24.10 2.96 -12.58
N TYR A 92 -24.61 2.53 -13.75
CA TYR A 92 -25.08 1.16 -13.98
C TYR A 92 -24.14 0.32 -14.86
N GLY A 93 -23.15 0.92 -15.50
CA GLY A 93 -22.24 0.23 -16.41
C GLY A 93 -20.88 -0.09 -15.80
N TRP A 94 -20.21 -1.13 -16.29
CA TRP A 94 -18.82 -1.45 -16.00
C TRP A 94 -18.06 -1.58 -17.32
N ARG A 95 -17.02 -0.79 -17.52
CA ARG A 95 -16.27 -0.75 -18.78
C ARG A 95 -14.92 -1.44 -18.63
N CYS A 96 -14.63 -2.33 -19.58
CA CYS A 96 -13.34 -2.96 -19.78
C CYS A 96 -12.74 -2.40 -21.07
N LYS A 97 -11.53 -1.85 -21.02
CA LYS A 97 -10.81 -1.38 -22.21
C LYS A 97 -9.44 -2.05 -22.30
N GLY A 98 -9.11 -2.60 -23.46
CA GLY A 98 -7.73 -2.92 -23.82
C GLY A 98 -7.03 -1.64 -24.29
N ALA A 99 -5.76 -1.48 -23.96
CA ALA A 99 -4.92 -0.45 -24.54
C ALA A 99 -3.72 -1.09 -25.27
N ASP A 100 -3.55 -0.74 -26.54
CA ASP A 100 -2.48 -1.23 -27.40
C ASP A 100 -1.32 -0.23 -27.38
N PRO A 101 -0.06 -0.69 -27.52
CA PRO A 101 1.05 0.20 -27.79
C PRO A 101 0.88 0.86 -29.16
N ALA A 102 1.37 2.09 -29.30
CA ALA A 102 1.42 2.80 -30.56
C ALA A 102 2.17 1.94 -31.60
N LEU A 103 1.61 1.84 -32.81
CA LEU A 103 2.15 1.13 -33.97
C LEU A 103 1.98 -0.40 -34.01
N ILE A 104 1.33 -1.02 -33.01
CA ILE A 104 0.98 -2.46 -33.04
C ILE A 104 -0.55 -2.60 -33.03
N SER A 105 -1.12 -3.21 -34.07
CA SER A 105 -2.55 -3.54 -34.14
C SER A 105 -2.71 -5.05 -34.18
N ASN A 106 -3.12 -5.62 -33.04
CA ASN A 106 -3.40 -7.05 -32.91
C ASN A 106 -4.90 -7.26 -32.67
N PRO A 107 -5.54 -8.26 -33.30
CA PRO A 107 -6.93 -8.58 -33.02
C PRO A 107 -7.08 -9.03 -31.56
N ALA A 108 -7.90 -8.32 -30.78
CA ALA A 108 -8.25 -8.71 -29.42
C ALA A 108 -9.75 -8.54 -29.15
N TRP A 109 -10.29 -9.35 -28.23
CA TRP A 109 -11.62 -9.15 -27.64
C TRP A 109 -11.50 -8.63 -26.22
N ALA A 110 -12.47 -7.84 -25.79
CA ALA A 110 -12.66 -7.46 -24.40
C ALA A 110 -14.00 -8.01 -23.91
N LYS A 111 -14.05 -8.39 -22.64
CA LYS A 111 -15.25 -8.85 -21.95
C LYS A 111 -15.37 -8.10 -20.64
N ALA A 112 -16.43 -7.32 -20.50
CA ALA A 112 -16.80 -6.70 -19.26
C ALA A 112 -17.80 -7.60 -18.53
N SER A 113 -17.73 -7.62 -17.21
CA SER A 113 -18.77 -8.21 -16.36
C SER A 113 -19.25 -7.17 -15.37
N VAL A 114 -20.56 -7.11 -15.13
CA VAL A 114 -21.16 -6.25 -14.11
C VAL A 114 -21.85 -7.13 -13.07
N MET A 115 -21.49 -6.93 -11.80
CA MET A 115 -22.11 -7.55 -10.65
C MET A 115 -23.15 -6.57 -10.09
N TYR A 116 -24.37 -7.05 -9.89
CA TYR A 116 -25.46 -6.27 -9.34
C TYR A 116 -26.22 -7.07 -8.30
N CYS A 117 -26.61 -6.39 -7.22
CA CYS A 117 -27.25 -7.01 -6.08
C CYS A 117 -28.54 -6.29 -5.70
N ARG A 118 -29.42 -7.04 -5.04
CA ARG A 118 -30.62 -6.54 -4.37
C ARG A 118 -30.63 -7.06 -2.93
N ALA A 119 -30.97 -6.17 -2.01
CA ALA A 119 -31.30 -6.52 -0.65
C ALA A 119 -32.83 -6.55 -0.51
N SER A 120 -33.38 -7.57 0.15
CA SER A 120 -34.81 -7.62 0.45
C SER A 120 -35.10 -8.36 1.75
N ASP A 121 -36.15 -7.95 2.44
CA ASP A 121 -36.69 -8.63 3.61
C ASP A 121 -38.22 -8.67 3.48
N PRO A 122 -38.87 -9.84 3.54
CA PRO A 122 -40.33 -9.94 3.49
C PRO A 122 -41.04 -9.10 4.56
N ALA A 123 -40.39 -8.83 5.70
CA ALA A 123 -40.94 -8.02 6.79
C ALA A 123 -40.66 -6.52 6.64
N VAL A 124 -39.74 -6.11 5.75
CA VAL A 124 -39.31 -4.72 5.60
C VAL A 124 -39.37 -4.31 4.14
N SER A 125 -40.53 -3.79 3.72
CA SER A 125 -40.79 -3.43 2.32
C SER A 125 -39.89 -2.30 1.78
N SER A 126 -39.36 -1.43 2.64
CA SER A 126 -38.45 -0.35 2.23
C SER A 126 -36.98 -0.76 2.15
N LEU A 127 -36.63 -1.98 2.58
CA LEU A 127 -35.24 -2.43 2.63
C LEU A 127 -34.69 -2.52 1.21
N ARG A 128 -33.61 -1.77 0.97
CA ARG A 128 -32.92 -1.70 -0.32
C ARG A 128 -31.42 -1.55 -0.14
N LEU A 129 -30.67 -1.87 -1.19
CA LEU A 129 -29.24 -1.57 -1.26
C LEU A 129 -29.06 -0.19 -1.87
N GLN A 130 -28.28 0.68 -1.22
CA GLN A 130 -27.92 2.00 -1.75
C GLN A 130 -26.42 2.04 -1.96
N CYS A 131 -25.98 2.37 -3.18
CA CYS A 131 -24.57 2.42 -3.54
C CYS A 131 -24.20 3.79 -4.10
N THR A 132 -22.93 4.17 -3.93
CA THR A 132 -22.32 5.38 -4.48
C THR A 132 -20.93 5.08 -5.00
N THR A 133 -20.41 5.94 -5.86
CA THR A 133 -19.05 5.85 -6.42
C THR A 133 -18.23 7.06 -5.99
N LEU A 134 -17.01 6.80 -5.53
CA LEU A 134 -16.00 7.84 -5.34
C LEU A 134 -14.86 7.58 -6.31
N SER A 135 -14.30 8.64 -6.88
CA SER A 135 -13.07 8.52 -7.66
C SER A 135 -12.08 9.62 -7.32
N LYS A 136 -10.80 9.33 -7.53
CA LYS A 136 -9.69 10.27 -7.39
C LYS A 136 -8.75 10.08 -8.57
N LYS A 137 -8.62 11.12 -9.38
CA LYS A 137 -7.66 11.20 -10.49
C LYS A 137 -6.43 11.97 -10.08
N VAL A 138 -5.25 11.43 -10.37
CA VAL A 138 -3.98 12.14 -10.22
C VAL A 138 -3.51 12.72 -11.55
N GLY A 139 -2.78 13.82 -11.47
CA GLY A 139 -2.18 14.48 -12.64
C GLY A 139 -1.13 13.60 -13.34
N PRO A 140 -0.67 14.04 -14.52
CA PRO A 140 0.37 13.34 -15.26
C PRO A 140 1.67 13.27 -14.43
N SER A 141 2.17 12.07 -14.17
CA SER A 141 3.49 11.84 -13.57
C SER A 141 4.05 10.48 -14.01
N ARG A 142 5.34 10.25 -13.78
CA ARG A 142 5.96 8.93 -13.89
C ARG A 142 5.40 7.99 -12.83
N ASN A 143 5.04 6.76 -13.20
CA ASN A 143 4.50 5.73 -12.29
C ASN A 143 3.40 6.25 -11.33
N PRO A 144 2.32 6.87 -11.84
CA PRO A 144 1.33 7.54 -11.01
C PRO A 144 0.57 6.51 -10.15
N SER A 145 0.32 6.88 -8.89
CA SER A 145 -0.55 6.12 -7.99
C SER A 145 -1.68 6.98 -7.44
N ALA A 146 -2.84 6.37 -7.26
CA ALA A 146 -4.01 7.02 -6.68
C ALA A 146 -4.67 6.10 -5.65
N GLU A 147 -5.04 6.65 -4.50
CA GLU A 147 -5.90 6.00 -3.50
C GLU A 147 -7.15 6.87 -3.31
N VAL A 148 -8.32 6.26 -3.47
CA VAL A 148 -9.61 6.84 -3.07
C VAL A 148 -10.10 6.12 -1.83
N THR A 149 -10.58 6.86 -0.83
CA THR A 149 -11.02 6.31 0.46
C THR A 149 -12.43 6.80 0.77
N LEU A 150 -13.22 5.96 1.45
CA LEU A 150 -14.49 6.36 2.04
C LEU A 150 -14.31 7.63 2.87
N THR A 151 -15.18 8.62 2.64
CA THR A 151 -15.23 9.81 3.49
C THR A 151 -15.80 9.44 4.85
N LYS A 152 -15.41 10.18 5.89
CA LYS A 152 -15.95 9.99 7.24
C LYS A 152 -17.48 10.04 7.26
N ALA A 153 -18.09 10.97 6.53
CA ALA A 153 -19.54 11.09 6.44
C ALA A 153 -20.21 9.83 5.87
N LEU A 154 -19.67 9.25 4.79
CA LEU A 154 -20.20 8.02 4.21
C LEU A 154 -19.98 6.82 5.15
N PHE A 155 -18.84 6.76 5.82
CA PHE A 155 -18.58 5.72 6.82
C PHE A 155 -19.59 5.80 7.99
N ASP A 156 -19.81 7.00 8.53
CA ASP A 156 -20.79 7.25 9.62
C ASP A 156 -22.22 6.91 9.18
N ASP A 157 -22.56 7.10 7.89
CA ASP A 157 -23.84 6.73 7.29
C ASP A 157 -24.00 5.22 6.99
N GLY A 158 -23.00 4.42 7.34
CA GLY A 158 -23.02 2.96 7.25
C GLY A 158 -22.59 2.40 5.89
N TYR A 159 -21.90 3.18 5.06
CA TYR A 159 -21.34 2.69 3.80
C TYR A 159 -20.07 1.85 4.03
N THR A 160 -19.92 0.79 3.24
CA THR A 160 -18.73 -0.05 3.17
C THR A 160 -18.28 -0.25 1.73
N VAL A 161 -16.97 -0.39 1.49
CA VAL A 161 -16.43 -0.64 0.14
C VAL A 161 -16.78 -2.05 -0.30
N VAL A 162 -17.41 -2.18 -1.47
CA VAL A 162 -17.82 -3.47 -2.04
C VAL A 162 -16.97 -3.87 -3.25
N SER A 163 -16.41 -2.89 -3.97
CA SER A 163 -15.53 -3.10 -5.14
C SER A 163 -14.83 -1.80 -5.54
N GLY A 164 -14.00 -1.85 -6.58
CA GLY A 164 -13.40 -0.68 -7.21
C GLY A 164 -12.66 -1.04 -8.49
N GLY A 165 -12.03 -0.05 -9.10
CA GLY A 165 -11.32 -0.19 -10.37
C GLY A 165 -10.33 0.94 -10.62
N CYS A 166 -9.53 0.80 -11.67
CA CYS A 166 -8.49 1.76 -12.05
C CYS A 166 -8.58 2.11 -13.52
N ASP A 167 -8.72 3.40 -13.80
CA ASP A 167 -8.54 3.94 -15.14
C ASP A 167 -7.15 4.57 -15.28
N SER A 168 -6.56 4.49 -16.47
CA SER A 168 -5.32 5.18 -16.82
C SER A 168 -5.48 5.89 -18.17
N SER A 169 -4.85 7.05 -18.34
CA SER A 169 -4.86 7.81 -19.60
C SER A 169 -3.56 8.58 -19.85
N HIS A 170 -3.19 8.71 -21.13
CA HIS A 170 -1.96 9.35 -21.61
C HIS A 170 -2.22 10.66 -22.39
N PHE A 171 -1.18 11.48 -22.52
CA PHE A 171 -1.10 12.56 -23.49
C PHE A 171 -0.70 11.99 -24.89
N LEU A 172 -1.33 12.47 -25.98
CA LEU A 172 -0.98 12.14 -27.38
C LEU A 172 -1.19 10.70 -27.89
N ASN A 173 -2.37 10.10 -27.66
CA ASN A 173 -2.92 9.00 -28.48
C ASN A 173 -2.01 7.76 -28.70
N GLY A 174 -1.23 7.37 -27.68
CA GLY A 174 -0.52 6.09 -27.62
C GLY A 174 0.95 6.24 -27.20
N SER A 175 1.34 5.53 -26.14
CA SER A 175 2.75 5.26 -25.86
C SER A 175 3.22 4.12 -26.77
N THR A 176 4.49 4.10 -27.20
CA THR A 176 5.09 2.94 -27.90
C THR A 176 5.12 1.68 -27.03
N HIS A 177 4.83 1.81 -25.73
CA HIS A 177 4.69 0.72 -24.76
C HIS A 177 3.51 1.05 -23.83
N ALA A 178 2.46 0.22 -23.80
CA ALA A 178 1.28 0.49 -22.99
C ALA A 178 1.62 0.48 -21.48
N GLU A 179 1.37 1.57 -20.74
CA GLU A 179 1.64 1.62 -19.29
C GLU A 179 0.41 1.08 -18.55
N ASN A 180 0.62 -0.07 -17.91
CA ASN A 180 -0.44 -0.93 -17.42
C ASN A 180 -0.83 -0.54 -15.99
N VAL A 181 -2.09 -0.76 -15.63
CA VAL A 181 -2.45 -0.81 -14.20
C VAL A 181 -1.83 -2.06 -13.60
N VAL A 182 -0.77 -1.87 -12.81
CA VAL A 182 0.02 -2.94 -12.18
C VAL A 182 -0.54 -3.32 -10.81
N ILE A 183 -1.23 -2.38 -10.16
CA ILE A 183 -1.98 -2.62 -8.94
C ILE A 183 -3.39 -2.03 -9.07
N SER A 184 -4.40 -2.84 -8.77
CA SER A 184 -5.79 -2.43 -8.57
C SER A 184 -6.35 -3.25 -7.43
N ARG A 185 -6.45 -2.71 -6.22
CA ARG A 185 -6.87 -3.51 -5.07
C ARG A 185 -7.53 -2.69 -3.96
N PRO A 186 -8.28 -3.33 -3.06
CA PRO A 186 -8.66 -2.69 -1.80
C PRO A 186 -7.44 -2.14 -1.08
N SER A 187 -7.58 -0.96 -0.48
CA SER A 187 -6.54 -0.38 0.37
C SER A 187 -6.32 -1.26 1.61
N SER A 188 -5.19 -1.07 2.30
CA SER A 188 -4.86 -1.87 3.49
C SER A 188 -5.87 -1.70 4.64
N SER A 189 -6.59 -0.56 4.68
CA SER A 189 -7.64 -0.31 5.68
C SER A 189 -8.95 -1.01 5.33
N GLY A 190 -9.11 -1.54 4.11
CA GLY A 190 -10.36 -2.05 3.58
C GLY A 190 -11.42 -0.97 3.31
N GLN A 191 -11.08 0.31 3.51
CA GLN A 191 -11.98 1.45 3.35
C GLN A 191 -11.73 2.26 2.08
N GLY A 192 -10.79 1.83 1.24
CA GLY A 192 -10.44 2.52 0.00
C GLY A 192 -10.06 1.58 -1.12
N TRP A 193 -9.72 2.16 -2.27
CA TRP A 193 -9.21 1.46 -3.44
C TRP A 193 -7.92 2.12 -3.90
N PHE A 194 -6.88 1.31 -4.08
CA PHE A 194 -5.55 1.73 -4.49
C PHE A 194 -5.27 1.27 -5.91
N CYS A 195 -4.76 2.21 -6.70
CA CYS A 195 -4.38 2.05 -8.10
C CYS A 195 -2.95 2.52 -8.31
N GLN A 196 -2.18 1.76 -9.07
CA GLN A 196 -0.87 2.16 -9.55
C GLN A 196 -0.74 1.79 -11.02
N ALA A 197 -0.30 2.76 -11.84
CA ALA A 197 0.23 2.46 -13.15
C ALA A 197 1.76 2.47 -13.10
N ALA A 198 2.39 1.69 -13.95
CA ALA A 198 3.84 1.67 -14.09
C ALA A 198 4.27 1.69 -15.55
N ASP A 199 5.40 2.35 -15.78
CA ASP A 199 6.05 2.47 -17.08
C ASP A 199 7.08 1.34 -17.25
N PRO A 200 7.32 0.89 -18.48
CA PRO A 200 8.46 0.03 -18.77
C PRO A 200 9.78 0.79 -18.56
N PRO A 201 10.85 0.10 -18.10
CA PRO A 201 12.16 0.70 -17.90
C PRO A 201 12.67 1.25 -19.23
N ASN A 202 13.27 2.45 -19.17
CA ASN A 202 13.84 3.21 -20.28
C ASN A 202 12.88 4.02 -21.16
N HIS A 203 11.58 4.05 -20.84
CA HIS A 203 10.63 4.98 -21.46
C HIS A 203 10.14 5.98 -20.40
N GLY A 204 10.10 7.27 -20.76
CA GLY A 204 9.66 8.34 -19.87
C GLY A 204 8.47 9.04 -20.48
N GLN A 205 7.26 8.58 -20.17
CA GLN A 205 6.03 9.30 -20.48
C GLN A 205 5.25 9.51 -19.18
N ASP A 206 4.54 10.63 -19.09
CA ASP A 206 3.66 10.86 -17.95
C ASP A 206 2.28 10.24 -18.21
N ALA A 207 1.78 9.52 -17.21
CA ALA A 207 0.42 8.99 -17.21
C ALA A 207 -0.43 9.62 -16.11
N THR A 208 -1.74 9.58 -16.32
CA THR A 208 -2.72 9.83 -15.28
C THR A 208 -3.31 8.50 -14.82
N VAL A 209 -3.59 8.37 -13.53
CA VAL A 209 -4.35 7.24 -12.96
C VAL A 209 -5.56 7.78 -12.21
N GLU A 210 -6.69 7.11 -12.37
CA GLU A 210 -7.91 7.35 -11.61
C GLU A 210 -8.27 6.09 -10.84
N ALA A 211 -8.23 6.18 -9.50
CA ALA A 211 -8.78 5.15 -8.63
C ALA A 211 -10.26 5.42 -8.42
N SER A 212 -11.07 4.36 -8.50
CA SER A 212 -12.51 4.41 -8.21
C SER A 212 -12.88 3.32 -7.22
N LEU A 213 -13.84 3.61 -6.32
CA LEU A 213 -14.45 2.63 -5.43
C LEU A 213 -15.98 2.67 -5.56
N VAL A 214 -16.63 1.53 -5.37
CA VAL A 214 -18.07 1.42 -5.11
C VAL A 214 -18.25 1.20 -3.61
N ALA A 215 -19.03 2.04 -2.97
CA ALA A 215 -19.43 1.87 -1.59
C ALA A 215 -20.94 1.66 -1.49
N CYS A 216 -21.38 0.71 -0.69
CA CYS A 216 -22.80 0.42 -0.50
C CYS A 216 -23.19 0.35 0.98
N ARG A 217 -24.47 0.58 1.24
CA ARG A 217 -25.12 0.37 2.54
C ARG A 217 -26.49 -0.28 2.36
N VAL A 218 -27.01 -0.88 3.43
CA VAL A 218 -28.43 -1.22 3.54
C VAL A 218 -29.19 0.06 3.92
N ALA A 219 -30.18 0.44 3.12
CA ALA A 219 -31.03 1.59 3.36
C ALA A 219 -32.46 1.11 3.68
N ILE A 220 -33.07 1.76 4.67
CA ILE A 220 -34.41 1.46 5.18
C ILE A 220 -35.08 2.80 5.48
N ASP A 221 -36.37 2.92 5.24
CA ASP A 221 -37.11 4.13 5.58
C ASP A 221 -37.06 4.38 7.10
N PRO A 222 -36.81 5.62 7.57
CA PRO A 222 -36.58 5.90 9.00
C PRO A 222 -37.67 5.38 9.93
N ALA A 223 -38.94 5.43 9.51
CA ALA A 223 -40.08 4.95 10.28
C ALA A 223 -40.05 3.42 10.50
N GLN A 224 -39.65 2.65 9.49
CA GLN A 224 -39.47 1.19 9.61
C GLN A 224 -38.13 0.85 10.29
N ALA A 225 -37.08 1.66 10.08
CA ALA A 225 -35.79 1.46 10.74
C ALA A 225 -35.87 1.61 12.27
N ALA A 226 -36.79 2.43 12.78
CA ALA A 226 -37.00 2.63 14.21
C ALA A 226 -37.55 1.39 14.93
N THR A 227 -38.22 0.48 14.21
CA THR A 227 -38.80 -0.74 14.77
C THR A 227 -37.88 -1.96 14.67
N LEU A 228 -36.74 -1.84 13.98
CA LEU A 228 -35.77 -2.92 13.78
C LEU A 228 -34.67 -2.88 14.86
N ASN A 229 -34.54 -3.95 15.63
CA ASN A 229 -33.43 -4.15 16.54
C ASN A 229 -33.04 -5.63 16.63
N PRO A 230 -31.83 -6.04 16.20
CA PRO A 230 -30.77 -5.22 15.59
C PRO A 230 -31.06 -4.84 14.13
N LYS A 231 -30.53 -3.69 13.69
CA LYS A 231 -30.68 -3.20 12.31
C LYS A 231 -29.80 -4.02 11.36
N PRO A 232 -30.30 -4.42 10.17
CA PRO A 232 -29.48 -5.11 9.19
C PRO A 232 -28.44 -4.15 8.60
N ALA A 233 -27.22 -4.64 8.47
CA ALA A 233 -26.09 -3.88 7.91
C ALA A 233 -25.35 -4.72 6.87
N LEU A 234 -24.84 -4.04 5.83
CA LEU A 234 -23.94 -4.66 4.87
C LEU A 234 -22.56 -4.78 5.50
N ARG A 235 -21.96 -5.97 5.43
CA ARG A 235 -20.58 -6.19 5.86
C ARG A 235 -19.78 -6.77 4.73
N CYS A 236 -18.60 -6.20 4.54
CA CYS A 236 -17.63 -6.66 3.58
C CYS A 236 -16.31 -7.00 4.26
N THR A 237 -15.69 -8.08 3.83
CA THR A 237 -14.35 -8.48 4.25
C THR A 237 -13.45 -8.55 3.03
N VAL A 238 -12.23 -8.05 3.20
CA VAL A 238 -11.16 -8.23 2.22
C VAL A 238 -10.38 -9.46 2.61
N SER A 239 -10.14 -10.35 1.66
CA SER A 239 -9.28 -11.52 1.85
C SER A 239 -8.26 -11.58 0.72
N GLN A 240 -7.02 -11.91 1.06
CA GLN A 240 -5.93 -12.03 0.09
C GLN A 240 -5.58 -13.49 -0.13
N GLY A 241 -5.37 -13.84 -1.39
CA GLY A 241 -4.83 -15.14 -1.78
C GLY A 241 -3.31 -15.22 -1.58
N PRO A 242 -2.76 -16.44 -1.65
CA PRO A 242 -1.33 -16.64 -1.65
C PRO A 242 -0.70 -15.92 -2.85
N MET A 243 0.47 -15.31 -2.63
CA MET A 243 1.26 -14.74 -3.70
C MET A 243 1.84 -15.87 -4.55
N ALA A 244 1.61 -15.83 -5.86
CA ALA A 244 2.20 -16.75 -6.82
C ALA A 244 3.40 -16.06 -7.49
N SER A 245 4.56 -16.72 -7.52
CA SER A 245 5.77 -16.20 -8.17
C SER A 245 6.25 -17.13 -9.28
N GLY A 246 6.82 -16.58 -10.35
CA GLY A 246 7.34 -17.37 -11.48
C GLY A 246 8.01 -16.54 -12.56
N VAL A 247 8.78 -17.20 -13.42
CA VAL A 247 9.57 -16.58 -14.52
C VAL A 247 8.75 -16.31 -15.78
N SER A 248 7.52 -16.83 -15.85
CA SER A 248 6.61 -16.63 -16.97
C SER A 248 5.17 -16.81 -16.49
N TYR A 249 4.39 -15.73 -16.50
CA TYR A 249 2.94 -15.73 -16.23
C TYR A 249 2.50 -16.14 -14.79
N PRO A 250 2.91 -15.41 -13.73
CA PRO A 250 2.40 -15.70 -12.39
C PRO A 250 0.87 -15.55 -12.34
N LYS A 251 0.21 -16.57 -11.80
CA LYS A 251 -1.25 -16.69 -11.70
C LYS A 251 -1.66 -16.85 -10.25
N SER A 252 -2.52 -15.98 -9.78
CA SER A 252 -3.15 -16.09 -8.46
C SER A 252 -4.67 -16.20 -8.62
N ILE A 253 -5.27 -17.25 -8.08
CA ILE A 253 -6.73 -17.35 -7.93
C ILE A 253 -7.05 -17.39 -6.44
N PHE A 254 -7.97 -16.54 -6.01
CA PHE A 254 -8.52 -16.59 -4.67
C PHE A 254 -9.99 -17.03 -4.72
N GLN A 255 -10.34 -18.05 -3.95
CA GLN A 255 -11.72 -18.47 -3.72
C GLN A 255 -12.13 -18.05 -2.30
N ALA A 256 -13.21 -17.27 -2.20
CA ALA A 256 -13.71 -16.86 -0.91
C ALA A 256 -14.82 -17.81 -0.42
N PRO A 257 -14.97 -18.02 0.90
CA PRO A 257 -16.05 -18.82 1.47
C PRO A 257 -17.43 -18.15 1.36
N ALA A 258 -17.46 -16.84 1.10
CA ALA A 258 -18.66 -16.03 0.97
C ALA A 258 -18.77 -15.43 -0.44
N GLN A 259 -19.91 -14.84 -0.75
CA GLN A 259 -20.16 -14.27 -2.08
C GLN A 259 -19.23 -13.09 -2.36
N VAL A 260 -18.34 -13.27 -3.35
CA VAL A 260 -17.41 -12.26 -3.85
C VAL A 260 -18.17 -11.24 -4.69
N LEU A 261 -18.14 -9.98 -4.29
CA LEU A 261 -18.75 -8.87 -5.04
C LEU A 261 -17.75 -8.16 -5.95
N GLY A 262 -16.47 -8.21 -5.60
CA GLY A 262 -15.37 -7.61 -6.34
C GLY A 262 -14.04 -8.12 -5.83
N GLY A 263 -12.95 -7.61 -6.39
CA GLY A 263 -11.62 -7.98 -5.98
C GLY A 263 -10.55 -7.15 -6.66
N GLY A 264 -9.30 -7.46 -6.37
CA GLY A 264 -8.16 -6.73 -6.87
C GLY A 264 -6.99 -7.61 -7.23
N CYS A 265 -6.05 -7.04 -7.97
CA CYS A 265 -4.78 -7.65 -8.34
C CYS A 265 -3.63 -6.74 -7.91
N ALA A 266 -2.59 -7.36 -7.36
CA ALA A 266 -1.26 -6.77 -7.21
C ALA A 266 -0.28 -7.61 -8.03
N LEU A 267 0.44 -6.96 -8.94
CA LEU A 267 1.46 -7.57 -9.78
C LEU A 267 2.82 -6.91 -9.50
N SER A 268 3.90 -7.68 -9.63
CA SER A 268 5.27 -7.17 -9.53
C SER A 268 6.20 -7.99 -10.42
N TYR A 269 7.19 -7.35 -11.04
CA TYR A 269 8.23 -8.01 -11.83
C TYR A 269 9.61 -7.44 -11.46
N ALA A 270 10.66 -8.27 -11.53
CA ALA A 270 12.04 -7.82 -11.36
C ALA A 270 12.41 -6.80 -12.46
N GLY A 271 12.87 -5.60 -12.07
CA GLY A 271 13.29 -4.56 -13.01
C GLY A 271 12.43 -3.28 -13.06
N ASN A 272 11.52 -3.08 -12.10
CA ASN A 272 10.65 -1.88 -12.01
C ASN A 272 9.90 -1.57 -13.33
N GLY A 273 9.19 -2.60 -13.83
CA GLY A 273 8.49 -2.64 -15.11
C GLY A 273 9.14 -3.68 -16.02
N SER A 274 8.37 -4.64 -16.53
CA SER A 274 8.82 -5.32 -17.74
C SER A 274 8.74 -4.31 -18.90
N ALA A 275 9.59 -4.44 -19.92
CA ALA A 275 9.48 -3.68 -21.17
C ALA A 275 8.19 -3.99 -21.98
N HIS A 276 7.21 -4.62 -21.33
CA HIS A 276 6.21 -5.47 -21.93
C HIS A 276 4.88 -5.41 -21.17
N ALA A 277 3.78 -5.57 -21.91
CA ALA A 277 2.44 -5.31 -21.41
C ALA A 277 2.02 -6.29 -20.31
N GLU A 278 1.75 -5.75 -19.12
CA GLU A 278 1.13 -6.44 -18.02
C GLU A 278 -0.38 -6.50 -18.24
N PHE A 279 -0.90 -7.71 -18.39
CA PHE A 279 -2.33 -7.93 -18.50
C PHE A 279 -2.91 -8.09 -17.11
N MET A 280 -3.80 -7.20 -16.70
CA MET A 280 -4.69 -7.50 -15.58
C MET A 280 -5.92 -8.23 -16.10
N VAL A 281 -5.83 -9.55 -16.30
CA VAL A 281 -7.04 -10.33 -16.63
C VAL A 281 -7.74 -10.72 -15.34
N GLN A 282 -8.78 -9.95 -15.01
CA GLN A 282 -9.73 -10.31 -13.97
C GLN A 282 -10.84 -11.13 -14.61
N GLN A 283 -10.78 -12.45 -14.46
CA GLN A 283 -11.99 -13.23 -14.62
C GLN A 283 -12.91 -12.77 -13.49
N GLY A 284 -13.93 -11.98 -13.83
CA GLY A 284 -14.92 -11.45 -12.87
C GLY A 284 -15.52 -12.59 -12.02
N PRO A 285 -16.34 -12.30 -10.99
CA PRO A 285 -16.67 -13.27 -9.94
C PRO A 285 -17.27 -14.57 -10.51
N GLN A 286 -16.44 -15.57 -10.80
CA GLN A 286 -16.89 -16.88 -11.26
C GLN A 286 -17.05 -17.74 -10.02
N ASN A 287 -18.28 -18.09 -9.66
CA ASN A 287 -18.57 -19.02 -8.57
C ASN A 287 -17.85 -18.69 -7.25
N GLY A 288 -17.74 -17.40 -6.89
CA GLY A 288 -17.07 -16.96 -5.66
C GLY A 288 -15.54 -16.90 -5.73
N SER A 289 -14.97 -16.81 -6.95
CA SER A 289 -13.53 -16.68 -7.16
C SER A 289 -13.12 -15.38 -7.84
N TRP A 290 -11.91 -14.91 -7.54
CA TRP A 290 -11.25 -13.78 -8.18
C TRP A 290 -9.86 -14.20 -8.68
N ALA A 291 -9.57 -13.96 -9.96
CA ALA A 291 -8.32 -14.38 -10.59
C ALA A 291 -7.50 -13.18 -11.07
N CYS A 292 -6.19 -13.26 -10.86
CA CYS A 292 -5.18 -12.36 -11.37
C CYS A 292 -4.19 -13.17 -12.19
N LEU A 293 -3.97 -12.76 -13.43
CA LEU A 293 -3.12 -13.44 -14.40
C LEU A 293 -2.14 -12.41 -14.94
N ALA A 294 -0.90 -12.42 -14.46
CA ALA A 294 0.13 -11.58 -15.06
C ALA A 294 0.66 -12.26 -16.33
N ALA A 295 1.16 -11.48 -17.28
CA ALA A 295 1.74 -11.99 -18.50
C ALA A 295 2.97 -11.19 -18.90
N ASP A 296 4.03 -11.90 -19.26
CA ASP A 296 5.30 -11.36 -19.77
C ASP A 296 5.53 -12.03 -21.14
N PRO A 297 5.84 -11.32 -22.24
CA PRO A 297 6.03 -11.92 -23.54
C PRO A 297 7.26 -12.85 -23.55
N PRO A 298 7.23 -13.89 -24.38
CA PRO A 298 8.17 -15.02 -24.30
C PRO A 298 9.63 -14.69 -24.66
N LEU A 299 9.96 -13.45 -25.06
CA LEU A 299 11.28 -13.08 -25.57
C LEU A 299 12.27 -12.65 -24.47
N ILE A 300 11.80 -12.26 -23.26
CA ILE A 300 12.64 -11.96 -22.08
C ILE A 300 11.89 -12.40 -20.81
N PRO A 301 12.18 -13.57 -20.21
CA PRO A 301 11.47 -14.02 -19.01
C PRO A 301 11.97 -13.29 -17.76
N ASN A 302 11.18 -12.37 -17.21
CA ASN A 302 11.46 -11.75 -15.91
C ASN A 302 10.73 -12.48 -14.77
N PRO A 303 11.39 -12.75 -13.64
CA PRO A 303 10.70 -13.20 -12.43
C PRO A 303 9.64 -12.18 -12.01
N GLY A 304 8.40 -12.62 -11.81
CA GLY A 304 7.32 -11.79 -11.30
C GLY A 304 6.45 -12.50 -10.28
N SER A 305 5.55 -11.74 -9.67
CA SER A 305 4.54 -12.21 -8.73
C SER A 305 3.15 -11.65 -9.05
N ALA A 306 2.13 -12.41 -8.67
CA ALA A 306 0.74 -12.03 -8.75
C ALA A 306 0.03 -12.38 -7.44
N GLN A 307 -0.82 -11.48 -6.95
CA GLN A 307 -1.64 -11.71 -5.78
C GLN A 307 -3.06 -11.20 -6.00
N ALA A 308 -4.03 -12.09 -5.82
CA ALA A 308 -5.45 -11.77 -5.88
C ALA A 308 -5.97 -11.35 -4.50
N SER A 309 -6.84 -10.35 -4.47
CA SER A 309 -7.66 -9.99 -3.31
C SER A 309 -9.13 -10.11 -3.69
N ALA A 310 -9.99 -10.55 -2.78
CA ALA A 310 -11.44 -10.56 -2.98
C ALA A 310 -12.14 -9.78 -1.87
N VAL A 311 -13.22 -9.09 -2.25
CA VAL A 311 -14.16 -8.44 -1.35
C VAL A 311 -15.41 -9.29 -1.30
N SER A 312 -15.66 -9.90 -0.14
CA SER A 312 -16.83 -10.73 0.09
C SER A 312 -17.80 -10.01 1.00
N CYS A 313 -19.08 -9.97 0.65
CA CYS A 313 -20.06 -9.25 1.46
C CYS A 313 -21.29 -10.08 1.81
N SER A 314 -21.90 -9.74 2.94
CA SER A 314 -23.16 -10.31 3.40
C SER A 314 -23.97 -9.27 4.16
N ILE A 315 -25.29 -9.44 4.20
CA ILE A 315 -26.13 -8.67 5.11
C ILE A 315 -26.25 -9.44 6.41
N THR A 316 -26.00 -8.77 7.53
CA THR A 316 -26.11 -9.37 8.85
C THR A 316 -26.80 -8.44 9.81
N THR A 317 -27.54 -9.03 10.74
CA THR A 317 -28.15 -8.38 11.89
C THR A 317 -27.31 -8.57 13.15
N ALA A 318 -26.23 -9.36 13.09
CA ALA A 318 -25.29 -9.48 14.22
C ALA A 318 -24.70 -8.11 14.55
N PRO A 319 -24.36 -7.80 15.81
CA PRO A 319 -23.59 -6.60 16.15
C PRO A 319 -22.27 -6.56 15.37
N ALA A 320 -21.77 -5.37 15.06
CA ALA A 320 -20.44 -5.25 14.46
C ALA A 320 -19.45 -5.88 15.42
N PRO A 321 -18.62 -6.87 15.00
CA PRO A 321 -17.41 -7.11 15.75
C PRO A 321 -16.71 -5.75 15.86
N PRO A 322 -16.13 -5.39 17.02
CA PRO A 322 -15.30 -4.20 17.09
C PRO A 322 -14.34 -4.25 15.89
N PRO A 323 -14.11 -3.12 15.19
CA PRO A 323 -13.16 -3.10 14.09
C PRO A 323 -11.91 -3.82 14.58
N PRO A 324 -11.33 -4.75 13.79
CA PRO A 324 -10.12 -5.43 14.24
C PRO A 324 -9.15 -4.33 14.66
N ALA A 325 -8.84 -4.30 15.95
CA ALA A 325 -7.83 -3.42 16.51
C ALA A 325 -6.46 -3.98 16.11
N THR A 326 -6.20 -4.14 14.82
CA THR A 326 -4.86 -3.93 14.34
C THR A 326 -4.70 -2.43 14.41
N ALA A 327 -4.12 -1.93 15.50
CA ALA A 327 -3.63 -0.56 15.53
C ALA A 327 -2.88 -0.35 14.20
N GLN A 328 -3.45 0.46 13.31
CA GLN A 328 -2.85 0.70 12.00
C GLN A 328 -1.46 1.25 12.29
N LYS A 329 -0.42 0.46 11.99
CA LYS A 329 0.96 0.85 12.27
C LYS A 329 1.18 2.21 11.61
N ASN A 330 1.77 3.15 12.36
CA ASN A 330 2.10 4.46 11.80
C ASN A 330 2.99 4.25 10.55
N PRO A 331 2.69 4.96 9.44
CA PRO A 331 3.43 4.81 8.19
C PRO A 331 4.92 5.05 8.40
N VAL A 332 5.73 4.46 7.52
CA VAL A 332 7.19 4.61 7.53
C VAL A 332 7.63 5.39 6.30
N LEU A 333 8.39 6.47 6.51
CA LEU A 333 9.05 7.20 5.43
C LEU A 333 10.55 6.97 5.50
N ILE A 334 11.11 6.36 4.46
CA ILE A 334 12.55 6.20 4.29
C ILE A 334 13.10 7.45 3.63
N ILE A 335 14.13 8.05 4.23
CA ILE A 335 14.78 9.27 3.77
C ILE A 335 16.17 8.89 3.28
N GLY A 336 16.39 9.11 1.99
CA GLY A 336 17.63 8.77 1.29
C GLY A 336 18.87 9.46 1.85
N GLY A 337 20.03 8.86 1.61
CA GLY A 337 21.34 9.48 1.82
C GLY A 337 21.78 10.32 0.63
N THR A 338 22.94 10.97 0.74
CA THR A 338 23.53 11.78 -0.33
C THR A 338 23.75 10.93 -1.59
N LEU A 339 23.25 11.41 -2.73
CA LEU A 339 23.25 10.74 -4.04
C LEU A 339 22.60 9.34 -4.09
N ALA A 340 21.88 8.94 -3.04
CA ALA A 340 21.23 7.64 -2.99
C ALA A 340 19.89 7.66 -3.75
N SER A 341 19.64 6.61 -4.52
CA SER A 341 18.33 6.36 -5.15
C SER A 341 17.59 5.26 -4.40
N GLU A 342 16.28 5.17 -4.64
CA GLU A 342 15.35 4.22 -3.99
C GLU A 342 15.82 2.76 -4.08
N ILE A 343 16.54 2.39 -5.16
CA ILE A 343 17.04 1.02 -5.38
C ILE A 343 17.92 0.50 -4.24
N VAL A 344 18.63 1.39 -3.52
CA VAL A 344 19.47 1.03 -2.37
C VAL A 344 18.63 0.54 -1.19
N TYR A 345 17.36 0.97 -1.12
CA TYR A 345 16.45 0.74 -0.01
C TYR A 345 15.40 -0.35 -0.28
N TRP A 346 15.35 -0.89 -1.49
CA TRP A 346 14.37 -1.92 -1.90
C TRP A 346 14.23 -3.05 -0.87
N LEU A 347 15.34 -3.61 -0.37
CA LEU A 347 15.27 -4.71 0.62
C LEU A 347 14.65 -4.26 1.95
N LEU A 348 14.96 -3.04 2.40
CA LEU A 348 14.35 -2.47 3.60
C LEU A 348 12.85 -2.23 3.40
N GLU A 349 12.46 -1.67 2.26
CA GLU A 349 11.05 -1.46 1.90
C GLU A 349 10.28 -2.78 1.87
N ALA A 350 10.82 -3.78 1.17
CA ALA A 350 10.19 -5.09 1.06
C ALA A 350 9.97 -5.74 2.43
N ARG A 351 10.95 -5.66 3.33
CA ARG A 351 10.83 -6.21 4.69
C ARG A 351 9.82 -5.43 5.53
N LEU A 352 9.82 -4.10 5.48
CA LEU A 352 8.85 -3.26 6.20
C LEU A 352 7.41 -3.52 5.72
N VAL A 353 7.21 -3.65 4.40
CA VAL A 353 5.92 -4.00 3.80
C VAL A 353 5.49 -5.40 4.25
N ALA A 354 6.41 -6.38 4.26
CA ALA A 354 6.13 -7.72 4.78
C ALA A 354 5.75 -7.71 6.26
N ASP A 355 6.32 -6.80 7.05
CA ASP A 355 5.96 -6.57 8.45
C ASP A 355 4.68 -5.73 8.64
N GLY A 356 4.00 -5.37 7.55
CA GLY A 356 2.69 -4.70 7.56
C GLY A 356 2.75 -3.18 7.73
N TYR A 357 3.89 -2.53 7.47
CA TYR A 357 3.97 -1.07 7.40
C TYR A 357 3.55 -0.55 6.01
N ARG A 358 2.92 0.63 5.97
CA ARG A 358 2.83 1.42 4.74
C ARG A 358 4.16 2.18 4.61
N VAL A 359 4.86 2.00 3.49
CA VAL A 359 6.21 2.53 3.29
C VAL A 359 6.22 3.44 2.07
N GLU A 360 6.89 4.58 2.18
CA GLU A 360 7.24 5.43 1.04
C GLU A 360 8.72 5.85 1.15
N PHE A 361 9.31 6.21 0.02
CA PHE A 361 10.66 6.76 -0.07
C PHE A 361 10.64 8.27 -0.31
N PHE A 362 11.63 8.96 0.24
CA PHE A 362 11.93 10.36 -0.02
C PHE A 362 13.37 10.49 -0.53
N GLU A 363 13.48 10.72 -1.84
CA GLU A 363 14.74 11.07 -2.49
C GLU A 363 15.14 12.49 -2.12
N LEU A 364 16.42 12.70 -1.80
CA LEU A 364 16.91 14.02 -1.44
C LEU A 364 16.92 14.95 -2.67
N PRO A 365 16.34 16.16 -2.59
CA PRO A 365 16.34 17.10 -3.69
C PRO A 365 17.76 17.42 -4.17
N GLY A 366 17.98 17.39 -5.49
CA GLY A 366 19.30 17.63 -6.07
C GLY A 366 20.37 16.64 -5.61
N GLY A 367 19.99 15.40 -5.26
CA GLY A 367 20.89 14.37 -4.74
C GLY A 367 21.44 14.69 -3.35
N GLY A 368 20.84 15.63 -2.61
CA GLY A 368 21.28 16.01 -1.28
C GLY A 368 22.46 17.00 -1.25
N LEU A 369 22.94 17.51 -2.39
CA LEU A 369 24.05 18.47 -2.42
C LEU A 369 23.63 19.90 -2.04
N GLY A 370 22.33 20.18 -2.09
CA GLY A 370 21.76 21.48 -1.79
C GLY A 370 21.64 21.80 -0.30
N ASP A 371 20.89 22.86 0.00
CA ASP A 371 20.60 23.29 1.37
C ASP A 371 19.71 22.26 2.10
N MET A 372 20.13 21.84 3.30
CA MET A 372 19.42 20.82 4.08
C MET A 372 18.11 21.31 4.69
N ARG A 373 17.93 22.63 4.92
CA ARG A 373 16.63 23.19 5.37
C ARG A 373 15.63 23.24 4.23
N GLU A 374 16.06 23.51 3.00
CA GLU A 374 15.22 23.34 1.82
C GLU A 374 14.74 21.89 1.71
N SER A 375 15.66 20.93 1.86
CA SER A 375 15.31 19.50 1.86
C SER A 375 14.32 19.16 2.98
N ALA A 376 14.49 19.71 4.18
CA ALA A 376 13.54 19.54 5.30
C ALA A 376 12.16 20.17 5.02
N ARG A 377 12.11 21.29 4.29
CA ARG A 377 10.84 21.89 3.82
C ARG A 377 10.13 20.99 2.82
N GLN A 378 10.85 20.36 1.91
CA GLN A 378 10.25 19.38 0.99
C GLN A 378 9.79 18.12 1.72
N LEU A 379 10.60 17.65 2.68
CA LEU A 379 10.23 16.54 3.56
C LEU A 379 8.93 16.82 4.33
N LYS A 380 8.72 18.06 4.79
CA LYS A 380 7.46 18.48 5.43
C LYS A 380 6.24 18.24 4.55
N TYR A 381 6.32 18.60 3.26
CA TYR A 381 5.21 18.39 2.34
C TYR A 381 4.96 16.90 2.11
N LYS A 382 6.01 16.09 1.96
CA LYS A 382 5.91 14.63 1.82
C LYS A 382 5.26 13.99 3.05
N ILE A 383 5.68 14.37 4.26
CA ILE A 383 5.09 13.88 5.52
C ILE A 383 3.61 14.28 5.61
N ALA A 384 3.28 15.55 5.37
CA ALA A 384 1.90 16.03 5.45
C ALA A 384 0.98 15.29 4.46
N ASP A 385 1.45 15.07 3.24
CA ASP A 385 0.76 14.35 2.18
C ASP A 385 0.56 12.86 2.52
N MET A 386 1.58 12.22 3.10
CA MET A 386 1.50 10.83 3.58
C MET A 386 0.54 10.67 4.77
N LEU A 387 0.59 11.57 5.76
CA LEU A 387 -0.35 11.56 6.89
C LEU A 387 -1.79 11.78 6.41
N LEU A 388 -2.00 12.73 5.48
CA LEU A 388 -3.30 13.00 4.89
C LEU A 388 -3.87 11.78 4.14
N ARG A 389 -3.05 11.08 3.34
CA ARG A 389 -3.47 9.87 2.61
C ARG A 389 -3.77 8.69 3.54
N THR A 390 -2.96 8.51 4.56
CA THR A 390 -3.03 7.33 5.43
C THR A 390 -4.02 7.48 6.57
N GLY A 391 -4.38 8.71 6.92
CA GLY A 391 -5.19 9.04 8.10
C GLY A 391 -4.43 8.87 9.42
N ALA A 392 -3.11 8.63 9.37
CA ALA A 392 -2.29 8.50 10.57
C ALA A 392 -2.03 9.89 11.20
N GLU A 393 -1.96 9.94 12.53
CA GLU A 393 -1.60 11.15 13.26
C GLU A 393 -0.07 11.36 13.30
N LYS A 394 0.68 10.25 13.25
CA LYS A 394 2.14 10.24 13.34
C LYS A 394 2.78 9.36 12.28
N ILE A 395 4.06 9.60 12.02
CA ILE A 395 4.91 8.86 11.11
C ILE A 395 6.16 8.32 11.80
N ASN A 396 6.67 7.20 11.32
CA ASN A 396 8.01 6.69 11.64
C ASN A 396 8.98 7.09 10.52
N LEU A 397 10.11 7.69 10.88
CA LEU A 397 11.14 8.10 9.93
C LEU A 397 12.34 7.14 10.00
N ILE A 398 12.83 6.71 8.84
CA ILE A 398 14.10 5.99 8.74
C ILE A 398 15.04 6.82 7.86
N GLY A 399 16.04 7.47 8.46
CA GLY A 399 16.98 8.32 7.74
C GLY A 399 18.36 7.67 7.60
N HIS A 400 18.80 7.43 6.36
CA HIS A 400 20.14 6.92 6.09
C HIS A 400 21.11 8.08 5.82
N SER A 401 22.28 8.06 6.46
CA SER A 401 23.32 9.06 6.24
C SER A 401 22.79 10.49 6.43
N GLN A 402 22.95 11.36 5.43
CA GLN A 402 22.36 12.70 5.38
C GLN A 402 20.84 12.73 5.64
N GLY A 403 20.10 11.69 5.25
CA GLY A 403 18.66 11.59 5.50
C GLY A 403 18.30 11.66 6.99
N GLY A 404 19.17 11.14 7.86
CA GLY A 404 19.01 11.28 9.31
C GLY A 404 19.16 12.73 9.79
N ILE A 405 20.06 13.50 9.18
CA ILE A 405 20.27 14.93 9.49
C ILE A 405 19.08 15.77 9.00
N ILE A 406 18.57 15.47 7.80
CA ILE A 406 17.39 16.14 7.25
C ILE A 406 16.14 15.83 8.10
N ALA A 407 15.99 14.59 8.58
CA ALA A 407 14.90 14.23 9.50
C ALA A 407 14.96 15.04 10.81
N ARG A 408 16.15 15.17 11.40
CA ARG A 408 16.35 15.99 12.61
C ARG A 408 16.13 17.48 12.35
N THR A 409 16.53 17.96 11.18
CA THR A 409 16.27 19.34 10.74
C THR A 409 14.77 19.60 10.63
N TYR A 410 14.01 18.65 10.06
CA TYR A 410 12.54 18.73 10.02
C TYR A 410 11.94 18.79 11.43
N ILE A 411 12.38 17.92 12.34
CA ILE A 411 11.87 17.89 13.74
C ILE A 411 12.17 19.21 14.45
N HIS A 412 13.37 19.75 14.28
CA HIS A 412 13.76 21.03 14.86
C HIS A 412 12.91 22.20 14.30
N ASP A 413 12.75 22.29 12.98
CA ASP A 413 12.12 23.44 12.33
C ASP A 413 10.58 23.41 12.35
N PHE A 414 9.97 22.22 12.45
CA PHE A 414 8.52 22.04 12.34
C PHE A 414 7.86 21.35 13.55
N GLY A 415 8.66 20.93 14.52
CA GLY A 415 8.20 20.32 15.77
C GLY A 415 8.09 18.79 15.71
N THR A 416 7.69 18.21 16.86
CA THR A 416 7.74 16.77 17.12
C THR A 416 6.39 16.07 16.99
N SER A 417 5.29 16.81 16.84
CA SER A 417 3.93 16.28 16.98
C SER A 417 3.55 15.21 15.96
N THR A 418 4.12 15.29 14.77
CA THR A 418 3.85 14.39 13.63
C THR A 418 4.76 13.17 13.58
N VAL A 419 5.77 13.06 14.45
CA VAL A 419 6.77 11.99 14.41
C VAL A 419 6.63 11.11 15.64
N GLU A 420 6.57 9.80 15.43
CA GLU A 420 6.60 8.80 16.50
C GLU A 420 8.03 8.35 16.79
N SER A 421 8.75 7.91 15.75
CA SER A 421 10.11 7.41 15.86
C SER A 421 11.01 8.00 14.78
N LEU A 422 12.28 8.25 15.12
CA LEU A 422 13.35 8.47 14.16
C LEU A 422 14.42 7.38 14.34
N ILE A 423 14.56 6.55 13.32
CA ILE A 423 15.62 5.55 13.22
C ILE A 423 16.64 6.07 12.20
N SER A 424 17.87 6.26 12.63
CA SER A 424 18.96 6.73 11.79
C SER A 424 19.95 5.60 11.52
N LEU A 425 20.41 5.51 10.28
CA LEU A 425 21.36 4.52 9.81
C LEU A 425 22.63 5.26 9.37
N GLY A 426 23.73 5.13 10.12
CA GLY A 426 25.02 5.76 9.79
C GLY A 426 24.93 7.27 9.58
N ALA A 427 24.12 7.97 10.38
CA ALA A 427 23.93 9.42 10.23
C ALA A 427 24.99 10.20 11.02
N PRO A 428 25.67 11.20 10.41
CA PRO A 428 26.73 11.97 11.08
C PRO A 428 26.14 13.04 12.01
N HIS A 429 25.53 12.64 13.12
CA HIS A 429 24.81 13.49 14.07
C HIS A 429 25.63 14.64 14.67
N GLN A 430 26.96 14.52 14.75
CA GLN A 430 27.87 15.60 15.16
C GLN A 430 28.54 16.31 13.97
N GLY A 431 27.97 16.18 12.78
CA GLY A 431 28.56 16.65 11.53
C GLY A 431 29.60 15.68 10.95
N ALA A 432 29.94 15.87 9.68
CA ALA A 432 31.00 15.14 9.02
C ALA A 432 32.27 16.01 9.05
N ILE A 433 33.35 15.48 9.62
CA ILE A 433 34.66 16.10 9.50
C ILE A 433 35.10 15.90 8.05
N GLN A 434 35.56 16.96 7.36
CA GLN A 434 36.35 16.78 6.14
C GLN A 434 37.58 15.98 6.55
N ARG A 435 37.58 14.68 6.28
CA ARG A 435 38.74 13.85 6.57
C ARG A 435 39.92 14.43 5.81
N THR A 436 40.97 14.74 6.55
CA THR A 436 42.19 15.36 6.04
C THR A 436 43.10 14.35 5.34
N ASP A 437 42.74 13.06 5.34
CA ASP A 437 43.45 12.09 4.53
C ASP A 437 43.21 12.38 3.03
N PRO A 438 44.26 12.31 2.19
CA PRO A 438 44.17 12.74 0.80
C PRO A 438 43.11 12.00 -0.04
N LEU A 439 42.82 10.74 0.30
CA LEU A 439 41.88 9.92 -0.46
C LEU A 439 40.44 10.32 -0.16
N SER A 440 40.06 10.46 1.11
CA SER A 440 38.73 10.91 1.50
C SER A 440 38.47 12.36 1.06
N ALA A 441 39.49 13.23 1.12
CA ALA A 441 39.40 14.60 0.62
C ALA A 441 39.12 14.64 -0.89
N LEU A 442 39.79 13.77 -1.66
CA LEU A 442 39.56 13.64 -3.10
C LEU A 442 38.16 13.10 -3.41
N ILE A 443 37.72 12.06 -2.69
CA ILE A 443 36.38 11.48 -2.85
C ILE A 443 35.30 12.53 -2.53
N GLY A 444 35.46 13.27 -1.43
CA GLY A 444 34.55 14.34 -1.04
C GLY A 444 34.48 15.48 -2.06
N ALA A 445 35.62 15.86 -2.64
CA ALA A 445 35.67 16.87 -3.70
C ALA A 445 34.96 16.39 -4.98
N ILE A 446 35.20 15.14 -5.42
CA ILE A 446 34.64 14.60 -6.66
C ILE A 446 33.13 14.31 -6.54
N LEU A 447 32.71 13.67 -5.45
CA LEU A 447 31.33 13.21 -5.31
C LEU A 447 30.40 14.29 -4.75
N PHE A 448 30.86 15.09 -3.79
CA PHE A 448 30.01 15.98 -3.01
C PHE A 448 30.32 17.46 -3.19
N GLN A 449 31.36 17.78 -3.98
CA GLN A 449 31.90 19.14 -4.10
C GLN A 449 32.30 19.70 -2.72
N CYS A 450 32.85 18.85 -1.85
CA CYS A 450 33.44 19.26 -0.58
C CYS A 450 34.92 19.59 -0.80
N TYR A 451 35.25 20.87 -0.95
CA TYR A 451 36.63 21.30 -1.11
C TYR A 451 37.26 21.64 0.25
N VAL A 452 38.51 21.19 0.42
CA VAL A 452 39.34 21.57 1.58
C VAL A 452 39.88 23.00 1.40
N ASP A 453 40.10 23.41 0.15
CA ASP A 453 40.49 24.79 -0.18
C ASP A 453 39.28 25.73 0.00
N PRO A 454 39.35 26.68 0.96
CA PRO A 454 38.25 27.61 1.23
C PRO A 454 38.00 28.61 0.09
N SER A 455 38.90 28.71 -0.88
CA SER A 455 38.70 29.55 -2.08
C SER A 455 37.80 28.89 -3.13
N LEU A 456 37.56 27.58 -3.04
CA LEU A 456 36.68 26.85 -3.94
C LEU A 456 35.25 26.77 -3.40
N PRO A 457 34.22 26.90 -4.26
CA PRO A 457 32.84 26.91 -3.82
C PRO A 457 32.39 25.50 -3.42
N SER A 458 32.42 25.22 -2.11
CA SER A 458 31.87 23.96 -1.58
C SER A 458 30.35 23.94 -1.68
N SER A 459 29.76 22.76 -1.85
CA SER A 459 28.30 22.63 -1.85
C SER A 459 27.68 23.09 -0.51
N PRO A 460 26.42 23.57 -0.51
CA PRO A 460 25.73 23.93 0.73
C PRO A 460 25.70 22.78 1.75
N MET A 461 25.52 21.54 1.28
CA MET A 461 25.60 20.34 2.10
C MET A 461 26.93 20.26 2.86
N CYS A 462 28.07 20.41 2.17
CA CYS A 462 29.39 20.33 2.81
C CYS A 462 29.61 21.43 3.86
N THR A 463 29.06 22.63 3.62
CA THR A 463 29.14 23.74 4.57
C THR A 463 28.29 23.48 5.80
N GLN A 464 27.07 22.99 5.62
CA GLN A 464 26.13 22.70 6.70
C GLN A 464 26.47 21.42 7.46
N MET A 465 27.21 20.47 6.87
CA MET A 465 27.61 19.23 7.54
C MET A 465 28.83 19.41 8.46
N LYS A 466 29.48 20.60 8.49
CA LYS A 466 30.60 20.85 9.41
C LYS A 466 30.15 20.73 10.87
N PRO A 467 30.95 20.13 11.78
CA PRO A 467 30.59 19.98 13.19
C PRO A 467 30.22 21.29 13.91
N ASP A 468 30.83 22.40 13.52
CA ASP A 468 30.62 23.73 14.07
C ASP A 468 29.57 24.55 13.29
N SER A 469 28.89 23.95 12.30
CA SER A 469 27.87 24.64 11.53
C SER A 469 26.67 25.01 12.43
N PRO A 470 25.99 26.15 12.16
CA PRO A 470 24.77 26.50 12.89
C PRO A 470 23.72 25.38 12.85
N LEU A 471 23.55 24.72 11.70
CA LEU A 471 22.59 23.64 11.54
C LEU A 471 22.88 22.47 12.51
N ILE A 472 24.13 21.98 12.55
CA ILE A 472 24.51 20.85 13.42
C ILE A 472 24.38 21.24 14.89
N GLN A 473 24.76 22.46 15.26
CA GLN A 473 24.61 22.95 16.63
C GLN A 473 23.13 23.02 17.05
N GLU A 474 22.26 23.54 16.19
CA GLU A 474 20.83 23.70 16.45
C GLU A 474 20.12 22.35 16.59
N ILE A 475 20.29 21.42 15.64
CA ILE A 475 19.59 20.12 15.72
C ILE A 475 20.06 19.27 16.91
N ASN A 476 21.26 19.54 17.45
CA ASN A 476 21.79 18.91 18.66
C ASN A 476 21.27 19.54 19.95
N GLN A 477 20.61 20.69 19.88
CA GLN A 477 19.83 21.24 20.99
C GLN A 477 18.44 20.61 20.98
N ARG A 478 18.22 19.63 21.84
CA ARG A 478 16.95 18.92 21.94
C ARG A 478 16.28 19.16 23.29
N ASP A 479 14.97 19.36 23.25
CA ASP A 479 14.16 19.41 24.46
C ASP A 479 14.25 18.06 25.21
N PRO A 480 14.60 18.04 26.51
CA PRO A 480 14.51 16.85 27.34
C PRO A 480 13.11 16.20 27.35
N ALA A 481 12.06 17.00 27.13
CA ALA A 481 10.66 16.58 27.05
C ALA A 481 10.19 16.20 25.63
N ASP A 482 11.08 16.20 24.63
CA ASP A 482 10.79 15.67 23.28
C ASP A 482 10.07 14.31 23.44
N PRO A 483 8.97 13.99 22.73
CA PRO A 483 8.28 12.71 22.85
C PRO A 483 8.79 11.61 21.89
N ILE A 484 9.67 11.91 20.94
CA ILE A 484 10.07 11.00 19.86
C ILE A 484 11.01 9.89 20.37
N PHE A 485 10.78 8.66 19.89
CA PHE A 485 11.71 7.54 20.08
C PHE A 485 12.84 7.62 19.06
N TYR A 486 14.07 7.75 19.56
CA TYR A 486 15.24 7.84 18.70
C TYR A 486 16.05 6.56 18.75
N THR A 487 16.47 6.08 17.59
CA THR A 487 17.42 4.99 17.44
C THR A 487 18.44 5.36 16.37
N ASN A 488 19.69 5.02 16.61
CA ASN A 488 20.82 5.37 15.78
C ASN A 488 21.70 4.13 15.66
N ILE A 489 21.61 3.47 14.50
CA ILE A 489 22.32 2.25 14.20
C ILE A 489 23.54 2.60 13.36
N ASN A 490 24.74 2.38 13.92
CA ASN A 490 26.01 2.65 13.26
C ASN A 490 26.81 1.36 13.07
N SER A 491 27.84 1.46 12.22
CA SER A 491 28.85 0.41 12.11
C SER A 491 30.25 0.97 12.35
N THR A 492 31.12 0.16 12.96
CA THR A 492 32.56 0.44 13.05
C THR A 492 33.27 0.37 11.70
N ASN A 493 32.65 -0.25 10.69
CA ASN A 493 33.21 -0.35 9.33
C ASN A 493 32.72 0.78 8.40
N ASP A 494 31.95 1.72 8.93
CA ASP A 494 31.44 2.85 8.18
C ASP A 494 32.58 3.83 7.83
N VAL A 495 32.71 4.12 6.54
CA VAL A 495 33.78 4.98 6.02
C VAL A 495 33.44 6.47 6.10
N PHE A 496 32.27 6.87 6.58
CA PHE A 496 31.87 8.26 6.75
C PHE A 496 31.54 8.59 8.21
N THR A 497 31.03 7.63 8.96
CA THR A 497 30.66 7.81 10.36
C THR A 497 31.38 6.85 11.30
N ASP A 498 31.64 7.31 12.50
CA ASP A 498 32.19 6.52 13.59
C ASP A 498 31.18 6.52 14.75
N PRO A 499 30.78 5.33 15.27
CA PRO A 499 29.76 5.19 16.32
C PRO A 499 30.08 5.95 17.62
N ASN A 500 31.36 6.18 17.91
CA ASN A 500 31.85 6.78 19.15
C ASN A 500 32.15 8.27 19.02
N SER A 501 32.16 8.82 17.80
CA SER A 501 32.37 10.24 17.55
C SER A 501 31.20 10.86 16.79
N ASN A 502 31.32 11.05 15.48
CA ASN A 502 30.35 11.81 14.72
C ASN A 502 29.03 11.09 14.46
N GLY A 503 29.03 9.76 14.49
CA GLY A 503 27.81 8.95 14.41
C GLY A 503 27.02 9.01 15.71
N LYS A 504 27.57 9.45 16.84
CA LYS A 504 26.88 9.39 18.14
C LYS A 504 25.81 10.47 18.28
N MET A 505 24.67 10.11 18.85
CA MET A 505 23.64 11.07 19.28
C MET A 505 23.58 11.16 20.80
N SER A 506 23.52 12.38 21.33
CA SER A 506 23.48 12.64 22.78
C SER A 506 22.05 12.74 23.30
N ASN A 507 21.88 12.46 24.59
CA ASN A 507 20.62 12.61 25.34
C ASN A 507 19.42 11.85 24.75
N CYS A 508 19.62 10.79 23.94
CA CYS A 508 18.54 10.17 23.17
C CYS A 508 17.92 8.90 23.76
N ASP A 509 18.45 8.39 24.87
CA ASP A 509 17.91 7.21 25.54
C ASP A 509 16.49 7.46 26.05
N ARG A 510 15.67 6.40 26.06
CA ARG A 510 14.26 6.44 26.48
C ARG A 510 13.93 5.33 27.44
N THR A 511 12.80 5.49 28.13
CA THR A 511 12.19 4.40 28.88
C THR A 511 10.93 3.95 28.14
N SER A 512 10.80 2.66 27.87
CA SER A 512 9.60 2.10 27.24
C SER A 512 8.39 2.20 28.19
N ALA A 513 7.19 1.98 27.67
CA ALA A 513 5.98 1.90 28.51
C ALA A 513 6.06 0.79 29.58
N ALA A 514 6.92 -0.21 29.37
CA ALA A 514 7.18 -1.30 30.31
C ALA A 514 8.28 -0.99 31.33
N GLY A 515 8.86 0.22 31.32
CA GLY A 515 9.93 0.62 32.24
C GLY A 515 11.34 0.21 31.80
N GLU A 516 11.52 -0.30 30.58
CA GLU A 516 12.83 -0.73 30.09
C GLU A 516 13.63 0.44 29.50
N LEU A 517 14.93 0.52 29.81
CA LEU A 517 15.83 1.48 29.16
C LEU A 517 16.09 1.06 27.70
N LEU A 518 15.69 1.93 26.79
CA LEU A 518 15.92 1.88 25.35
C LEU A 518 17.14 2.74 25.03
N GLN A 519 18.29 2.10 24.83
CA GLN A 519 19.49 2.80 24.37
C GLN A 519 19.30 3.25 22.92
N CYS A 520 19.57 4.53 22.66
CA CYS A 520 19.40 5.08 21.32
C CYS A 520 20.58 4.78 20.40
N ASN A 521 21.81 4.72 20.90
CA ASN A 521 22.98 4.41 20.07
C ASN A 521 23.24 2.90 20.06
N VAL A 522 23.24 2.31 18.87
CA VAL A 522 23.44 0.88 18.63
C VAL A 522 24.57 0.72 17.63
N THR A 523 25.60 -0.02 17.98
CA THR A 523 26.66 -0.40 17.03
C THR A 523 26.43 -1.83 16.58
N VAL A 524 26.43 -2.08 15.27
CA VAL A 524 26.17 -3.44 14.75
C VAL A 524 27.18 -4.46 15.30
N GLN A 525 28.46 -4.07 15.38
CA GLN A 525 29.54 -4.96 15.81
C GLN A 525 29.52 -5.30 17.31
N ASP A 526 28.80 -4.53 18.15
CA ASP A 526 28.61 -4.88 19.57
C ASP A 526 27.76 -6.15 19.73
N PHE A 527 26.90 -6.45 18.75
CA PHE A 527 26.04 -7.64 18.74
C PHE A 527 26.54 -8.69 17.75
N CYS A 528 27.04 -8.25 16.60
CA CYS A 528 27.46 -9.10 15.50
C CYS A 528 28.91 -8.77 15.09
N PRO A 529 29.93 -9.24 15.85
CA PRO A 529 31.32 -8.85 15.65
C PRO A 529 31.88 -9.16 14.25
N ASN A 530 31.36 -10.21 13.61
CA ASN A 530 31.79 -10.65 12.28
C ASN A 530 30.96 -10.04 11.13
N ASN A 531 29.96 -9.21 11.43
CA ASN A 531 29.17 -8.56 10.40
C ASN A 531 29.98 -7.39 9.82
N LEU A 532 30.29 -7.47 8.52
CA LEU A 532 31.10 -6.51 7.79
C LEU A 532 30.28 -5.39 7.14
N VAL A 533 29.04 -5.18 7.57
CA VAL A 533 28.18 -4.12 7.04
C VAL A 533 28.91 -2.78 7.08
N GLU A 534 28.96 -2.10 5.94
CA GLU A 534 29.49 -0.75 5.80
C GLU A 534 28.34 0.27 5.72
N HIS A 535 28.65 1.55 5.53
CA HIS A 535 27.70 2.67 5.41
C HIS A 535 26.42 2.37 4.58
N ALA A 536 26.53 2.14 3.27
CA ALA A 536 25.41 1.87 2.37
C ALA A 536 24.69 0.56 2.73
N GLY A 537 25.44 -0.45 3.15
CA GLY A 537 24.95 -1.75 3.58
C GLY A 537 24.04 -1.67 4.79
N LEU A 538 24.12 -0.62 5.62
CA LEU A 538 23.19 -0.42 6.75
C LEU A 538 21.74 -0.40 6.27
N ALA A 539 21.46 0.11 5.07
CA ALA A 539 20.12 0.17 4.50
C ALA A 539 19.58 -1.19 3.99
N SER A 540 20.42 -2.21 3.83
CA SER A 540 20.03 -3.51 3.25
C SER A 540 20.34 -4.72 4.13
N ASN A 541 21.14 -4.57 5.18
CA ASN A 541 21.60 -5.66 6.04
C ASN A 541 20.49 -6.21 6.94
N GLY A 542 20.30 -7.53 6.96
CA GLY A 542 19.26 -8.19 7.75
C GLY A 542 19.43 -8.03 9.27
N ALA A 543 20.67 -8.05 9.79
CA ALA A 543 20.91 -7.80 11.21
C ALA A 543 20.50 -6.37 11.60
N VAL A 544 20.79 -5.38 10.75
CA VAL A 544 20.32 -4.00 10.95
C VAL A 544 18.79 -3.94 10.92
N TYR A 545 18.15 -4.62 9.97
CA TYR A 545 16.69 -4.70 9.90
C TYR A 545 16.06 -5.27 11.18
N SER A 546 16.68 -6.30 11.77
CA SER A 546 16.20 -6.86 13.04
C SER A 546 16.15 -5.80 14.15
N GLY A 547 17.10 -4.85 14.15
CA GLY A 547 17.13 -3.71 15.06
C GLY A 547 16.08 -2.65 14.70
N ILE A 548 15.90 -2.34 13.42
CA ILE A 548 14.84 -1.43 12.93
C ILE A 548 13.47 -1.92 13.40
N ARG A 549 13.17 -3.21 13.24
CA ARG A 549 11.90 -3.83 13.66
C ARG A 549 11.68 -3.71 15.17
N GLN A 550 12.74 -3.85 15.97
CA GLN A 550 12.68 -3.70 17.44
C GLN A 550 12.48 -2.23 17.85
N ALA A 551 13.17 -1.31 17.16
CA ALA A 551 13.04 0.13 17.37
C ALA A 551 11.62 0.63 17.05
N LEU A 552 11.03 0.20 15.93
CA LEU A 552 9.65 0.52 15.55
C LEU A 552 8.61 -0.07 16.53
N ALA A 553 8.98 -1.08 17.31
CA ALA A 553 8.14 -1.66 18.36
C ALA A 553 8.43 -1.07 19.75
N HIS A 554 9.31 -0.06 19.85
CA HIS A 554 9.79 0.56 21.08
C HIS A 554 10.33 -0.46 22.10
N LYS A 555 11.03 -1.48 21.60
CA LYS A 555 11.66 -2.54 22.39
C LYS A 555 13.16 -2.35 22.50
N LYS A 556 13.75 -2.92 23.56
CA LYS A 556 15.21 -3.01 23.70
C LYS A 556 15.79 -3.74 22.48
N ILE A 557 16.84 -3.17 21.92
CA ILE A 557 17.49 -3.69 20.71
C ILE A 557 18.50 -4.78 21.07
N ALA A 558 18.35 -5.93 20.43
CA ALA A 558 19.29 -7.04 20.38
C ALA A 558 19.33 -7.57 18.94
N LEU A 559 20.38 -7.26 18.19
CA LEU A 559 20.45 -7.60 16.77
C LEU A 559 20.54 -9.11 16.55
N ASN A 560 19.79 -9.60 15.55
CA ASN A 560 19.85 -10.98 15.10
C ASN A 560 20.89 -11.14 13.98
N CYS A 561 22.05 -11.70 14.31
CA CYS A 561 23.15 -11.84 13.35
C CYS A 561 22.91 -12.86 12.23
N LEU A 562 21.85 -13.66 12.32
CA LEU A 562 21.48 -14.67 11.31
C LEU A 562 20.31 -14.20 10.42
N GLU A 563 19.78 -13.01 10.66
CA GLU A 563 18.71 -12.45 9.83
C GLU A 563 19.29 -12.07 8.47
N LEU A 564 18.77 -12.70 7.41
CA LEU A 564 19.23 -12.56 6.03
C LEU A 564 18.67 -11.32 5.36
#